data_AF-A0A519YQN3-F1
#
_entry.id   AF-A0A519YQN3-F1
#
_cell.length_a   1.000
_cell.length_b   1.000
_cell.length_c   1.000
_cell.angle_alpha   90.00
_cell.angle_beta   90.00
_cell.angle_gamma   90.00
#
_symmetry.space_group_name_H-M   'P 1'
#
loop_
_entity.id
_entity.type
_entity.pdbx_description
1 polymer ?
#
loop_
_entity_poly.entity_id
_entity_poly.type
_entity_poly.pdbx_seq_one_letter_code
_entity_poly.pdbx_strand_id
1 'polypeptide(L)'
;MAAGNYEMVLGFMANGQAQAQAGQPRVWDWVLDIVHMTWTHPMVVRFRGGVVAAVGLALLTALASYHSADPSWNTASSEPIHNVLGSAGANSADVAMQALGLMAWLGAVMMVLSGLWRVVDRQPEASRQRLRIRALNALLAMALLAGALSALPAPKVWPLGGGLG
;
A
#
# COMPACT_ATOMS: atom_id res chain seq x y z
N MET A 1 60.22 -23.21 -21.03
CA MET A 1 59.46 -21.97 -21.29
C MET A 1 58.18 -22.15 -22.13
N ALA A 2 57.87 -23.33 -22.69
CA ALA A 2 56.62 -23.52 -23.46
C ALA A 2 55.37 -23.63 -22.55
N ALA A 3 55.50 -24.29 -21.39
CA ALA A 3 54.91 -23.91 -20.09
C ALA A 3 53.57 -23.15 -20.07
N GLY A 4 53.70 -21.83 -19.93
CA GLY A 4 52.59 -20.97 -19.54
C GLY A 4 51.61 -20.64 -20.66
N ASN A 5 51.99 -20.84 -21.93
CA ASN A 5 51.15 -20.37 -23.04
C ASN A 5 49.93 -21.26 -23.27
N TYR A 6 50.04 -22.57 -23.02
CA TYR A 6 48.90 -23.49 -23.17
C TYR A 6 47.91 -23.41 -22.00
N GLU A 7 48.36 -23.16 -20.77
CA GLU A 7 47.44 -22.96 -19.65
C GLU A 7 46.61 -21.67 -19.80
N MET A 8 47.21 -20.61 -20.35
CA MET A 8 46.49 -19.36 -20.62
C MET A 8 45.41 -19.55 -21.70
N VAL A 9 45.74 -20.30 -22.75
CA VAL A 9 44.79 -20.62 -23.83
C VAL A 9 43.68 -21.56 -23.35
N LEU A 10 44.02 -22.60 -22.56
CA LEU A 10 43.04 -23.51 -21.96
C LEU A 10 42.13 -22.78 -20.96
N GLY A 11 42.68 -21.88 -20.14
CA GLY A 11 41.91 -21.03 -19.24
C GLY A 11 40.95 -20.11 -20.00
N PHE A 12 41.40 -19.51 -21.11
CA PHE A 12 40.56 -18.66 -21.96
C PHE A 12 39.42 -19.46 -22.63
N MET A 13 39.72 -20.66 -23.16
CA MET A 13 38.70 -21.54 -23.74
C MET A 13 37.71 -22.04 -22.68
N ALA A 14 38.18 -22.45 -21.50
CA ALA A 14 37.33 -22.91 -20.41
C ALA A 14 36.39 -21.80 -19.92
N ASN A 15 36.88 -20.57 -19.78
CA ASN A 15 36.04 -19.42 -19.43
C ASN A 15 35.03 -19.08 -20.53
N GLY A 16 35.43 -19.17 -21.81
CA GLY A 16 34.53 -18.97 -22.94
C GLY A 16 33.40 -20.01 -22.98
N GLN A 17 33.70 -21.28 -22.64
CA GLN A 17 32.69 -22.33 -22.56
C GLN A 17 31.79 -22.20 -21.33
N ALA A 18 32.32 -21.76 -20.19
CA ALA A 18 31.52 -21.48 -18.99
C ALA A 18 30.54 -20.30 -19.23
N GLN A 19 30.97 -19.26 -19.95
CA GLN A 19 30.11 -18.15 -20.36
C GLN A 19 29.09 -18.56 -21.44
N ALA A 20 29.43 -19.50 -22.32
CA ALA A 20 28.51 -20.04 -23.32
C ALA A 20 27.48 -21.03 -22.74
N GLN A 21 27.79 -21.68 -21.61
CA GLN A 21 26.88 -22.57 -20.88
C GLN A 21 25.92 -21.81 -19.95
N ALA A 22 26.21 -20.56 -19.61
CA ALA A 22 25.24 -19.66 -19.01
C ALA A 22 24.16 -19.40 -20.07
N GLY A 23 23.09 -20.21 -20.03
CA GLY A 23 22.01 -20.19 -21.02
C GLY A 23 21.55 -18.77 -21.33
N GLN A 24 21.32 -18.49 -22.62
CA GLN A 24 20.90 -17.17 -23.07
C GLN A 24 19.75 -16.66 -22.19
N PRO A 25 19.85 -15.43 -21.63
CA PRO A 25 18.79 -14.90 -20.80
C PRO A 25 17.49 -14.99 -21.58
N ARG A 26 16.50 -15.66 -20.99
CA ARG A 26 15.21 -15.83 -21.65
C ARG A 26 14.65 -14.43 -21.86
N VAL A 27 14.04 -14.14 -23.02
CA VAL A 27 13.44 -12.81 -23.29
C VAL A 27 12.55 -12.33 -22.14
N TRP A 28 11.89 -13.29 -21.47
CA TRP A 28 11.09 -13.05 -20.28
C TRP A 28 11.87 -12.48 -19.09
N ASP A 29 13.10 -12.92 -18.86
CA ASP A 29 13.91 -12.46 -17.72
C ASP A 29 14.31 -10.98 -17.93
N TRP A 30 14.70 -10.63 -19.16
CA TRP A 30 14.95 -9.23 -19.55
C TRP A 30 13.70 -8.34 -19.43
N VAL A 31 12.53 -8.83 -19.86
CA VAL A 31 11.27 -8.09 -19.69
C VAL A 31 10.96 -7.86 -18.21
N LEU A 32 11.10 -8.90 -17.38
CA LEU A 32 10.85 -8.81 -15.94
C LEU A 32 11.83 -7.86 -15.25
N ASP A 33 13.09 -7.83 -15.68
CA ASP A 33 14.11 -6.91 -15.18
C ASP A 33 13.76 -5.46 -15.49
N ILE A 34 13.33 -5.16 -16.72
CA ILE A 34 12.88 -3.81 -17.10
C ILE A 34 11.67 -3.39 -16.27
N VAL A 35 10.69 -4.27 -16.10
CA VAL A 35 9.51 -4.00 -15.28
C VAL A 35 9.91 -3.74 -13.84
N HIS A 36 10.81 -4.56 -13.27
CA HIS A 36 11.29 -4.38 -11.91
C HIS A 36 12.03 -3.06 -11.73
N MET A 37 12.92 -2.74 -12.66
CA MET A 37 13.75 -1.53 -12.65
C MET A 37 12.91 -0.25 -12.80
N THR A 38 11.86 -0.32 -13.61
CA THR A 38 10.87 0.76 -13.75
C THR A 38 10.06 0.92 -12.44
N TRP A 39 9.68 -0.19 -11.82
CA TRP A 39 8.85 -0.19 -10.60
C TRP A 39 9.59 0.26 -9.34
N THR A 40 10.91 0.06 -9.28
CA THR A 40 11.80 0.50 -8.20
C THR A 40 12.34 1.90 -8.40
N HIS A 41 12.04 2.53 -9.55
CA HIS A 41 12.50 3.88 -9.81
C HIS A 41 12.01 4.85 -8.71
N PRO A 42 12.89 5.66 -8.10
CA PRO A 42 12.52 6.53 -6.97
C PRO A 42 11.33 7.44 -7.26
N MET A 43 11.17 7.87 -8.52
CA MET A 43 10.03 8.70 -8.94
C MET A 43 8.70 7.94 -8.87
N VAL A 44 8.66 6.70 -9.36
CA VAL A 44 7.46 5.84 -9.30
C VAL A 44 7.08 5.56 -7.86
N VAL A 45 8.08 5.31 -7.02
CA VAL A 45 7.88 5.10 -5.60
C VAL A 45 7.30 6.34 -4.90
N ARG A 46 7.86 7.51 -5.15
CA ARG A 46 7.36 8.78 -4.58
C ARG A 46 5.96 9.10 -5.06
N PHE A 47 5.69 8.92 -6.35
CA PHE A 47 4.37 9.09 -6.94
C PHE A 47 3.34 8.20 -6.25
N ARG A 48 3.63 6.90 -6.10
CA ARG A 48 2.76 5.96 -5.37
C ARG A 48 2.54 6.39 -3.92
N GLY A 49 3.59 6.88 -3.25
CA GLY A 49 3.47 7.48 -1.91
C GLY A 49 2.52 8.68 -1.86
N GLY A 50 2.65 9.59 -2.82
CA GLY A 50 1.76 10.75 -2.96
C GLY A 50 0.32 10.35 -3.22
N VAL A 51 0.08 9.37 -4.09
CA VAL A 51 -1.26 8.82 -4.35
C VAL A 51 -1.85 8.22 -3.07
N VAL A 52 -1.09 7.43 -2.32
CA VAL A 52 -1.56 6.87 -1.03
C VAL A 52 -1.91 7.97 -0.03
N ALA A 53 -1.09 9.03 0.05
CA ALA A 53 -1.38 10.16 0.93
C ALA A 53 -2.64 10.93 0.50
N ALA A 54 -2.82 11.15 -0.80
CA ALA A 54 -4.01 11.82 -1.34
C ALA A 54 -5.28 11.01 -1.09
N VAL A 55 -5.23 9.68 -1.27
CA VAL A 55 -6.35 8.79 -0.94
C VAL A 55 -6.65 8.81 0.55
N GLY A 56 -5.62 8.81 1.41
CA GLY A 56 -5.80 8.93 2.86
C GLY A 56 -6.47 10.26 3.26
N LEU A 57 -6.07 11.37 2.63
CA LEU A 57 -6.69 12.67 2.85
C LEU A 57 -8.14 12.70 2.36
N ALA A 58 -8.42 12.15 1.18
CA ALA A 58 -9.78 12.03 0.67
C ALA A 58 -10.66 11.20 1.61
N LEU A 59 -10.13 10.10 2.15
CA LEU A 59 -10.85 9.28 3.12
C LEU A 59 -11.09 10.03 4.43
N LEU A 60 -10.12 10.79 4.94
CA LEU A 60 -10.30 11.65 6.11
C LEU A 60 -11.40 12.70 5.87
N THR A 61 -11.40 13.35 4.71
CA THR A 61 -12.45 14.32 4.38
C THR A 61 -13.81 13.65 4.27
N ALA A 62 -13.88 12.45 3.68
CA ALA A 62 -15.12 11.68 3.60
C ALA A 62 -15.64 11.28 4.99
N LEU A 63 -14.77 10.84 5.89
CA LEU A 63 -15.12 10.50 7.28
C LEU A 63 -15.55 11.73 8.08
N ALA A 64 -14.90 12.88 7.87
CA ALA A 64 -15.25 14.12 8.54
C ALA A 64 -16.62 14.66 8.15
N SER A 65 -17.05 14.42 6.90
CA SER A 65 -18.39 14.72 6.44
C SER A 65 -19.29 13.48 6.39
N TYR A 66 -19.04 12.47 7.23
CA TYR A 66 -19.85 11.26 7.26
C TYR A 66 -21.25 11.56 7.82
N HIS A 67 -22.28 11.08 7.13
CA HIS A 67 -23.66 11.15 7.58
C HIS A 67 -24.31 9.78 7.38
N SER A 68 -24.95 9.25 8.43
CA SER A 68 -25.52 7.90 8.40
C SER A 68 -26.79 7.76 7.56
N ALA A 69 -27.43 8.88 7.19
CA ALA A 69 -28.58 8.89 6.27
C ALA A 69 -28.19 9.18 4.82
N ASP A 70 -26.90 9.39 4.51
CA ASP A 70 -26.45 9.56 3.12
C ASP A 70 -26.69 8.27 2.33
N PRO A 71 -27.22 8.34 1.09
CA PRO A 71 -27.39 7.16 0.28
C PRO A 71 -26.04 6.52 -0.05
N SER A 72 -25.90 5.26 0.35
CA SER A 72 -24.70 4.44 0.16
C SER A 72 -25.07 3.02 -0.27
N TRP A 73 -24.09 2.20 -0.61
CA TRP A 73 -24.31 0.78 -0.89
C TRP A 73 -24.95 0.01 0.25
N ASN A 74 -24.82 0.47 1.49
CA ASN A 74 -25.45 -0.17 2.65
C ASN A 74 -26.59 0.64 3.26
N THR A 75 -26.87 1.85 2.73
CA THR A 75 -27.92 2.74 3.22
C THR A 75 -28.83 3.16 2.06
N ALA A 76 -30.01 2.55 2.01
CA ALA A 76 -31.07 2.97 1.08
C ALA A 76 -31.77 4.23 1.63
N SER A 77 -31.35 5.39 1.14
CA SER A 77 -31.92 6.70 1.51
C SER A 77 -32.36 7.47 0.27
N SER A 78 -33.36 8.33 0.43
CA SER A 78 -33.81 9.28 -0.60
C SER A 78 -33.36 10.71 -0.30
N GLU A 79 -32.55 10.90 0.75
CA GLU A 79 -32.00 12.19 1.11
C GLU A 79 -30.87 12.63 0.16
N PRO A 80 -30.64 13.95 0.01
CA PRO A 80 -29.46 14.47 -0.68
C PRO A 80 -28.17 13.98 -0.01
N ILE A 81 -27.12 13.77 -0.80
CA ILE A 81 -25.80 13.40 -0.26
C ILE A 81 -25.16 14.60 0.43
N HIS A 82 -24.82 14.47 1.71
CA HIS A 82 -24.16 15.50 2.50
C HIS A 82 -22.63 15.41 2.45
N ASN A 83 -22.08 14.25 2.09
CA ASN A 83 -20.64 14.07 1.97
C ASN A 83 -20.01 15.04 0.96
N VAL A 84 -18.94 15.73 1.36
CA VAL A 84 -18.30 16.77 0.52
C VAL A 84 -17.65 16.21 -0.74
N LEU A 85 -17.30 14.91 -0.73
CA LEU A 85 -16.77 14.20 -1.91
C LEU A 85 -17.88 13.52 -2.74
N GLY A 86 -19.15 13.84 -2.44
CA GLY A 86 -20.31 13.27 -3.10
C GLY A 86 -20.48 11.77 -2.84
N SER A 87 -21.08 11.06 -3.80
CA SER A 87 -21.45 9.65 -3.64
C SER A 87 -20.27 8.73 -3.38
N ALA A 88 -19.12 8.97 -4.01
CA ALA A 88 -17.92 8.16 -3.79
C ALA A 88 -17.39 8.31 -2.35
N GLY A 89 -17.43 9.52 -1.79
CA GLY A 89 -17.08 9.80 -0.41
C GLY A 89 -18.03 9.14 0.58
N ALA A 90 -19.34 9.29 0.36
CA ALA A 90 -20.37 8.67 1.19
C ALA A 90 -20.20 7.14 1.26
N ASN A 91 -20.03 6.48 0.11
CA ASN A 91 -19.78 5.04 0.05
C ASN A 91 -18.48 4.62 0.75
N SER A 92 -17.39 5.36 0.53
CA SER A 92 -16.09 5.03 1.12
C SER A 92 -16.10 5.19 2.64
N ALA A 93 -16.70 6.26 3.14
CA ALA A 93 -16.84 6.51 4.57
C ALA A 93 -17.75 5.48 5.23
N ASP A 94 -18.86 5.12 4.58
CA ASP A 94 -19.80 4.12 5.09
C ASP A 94 -19.16 2.73 5.20
N VAL A 95 -18.49 2.25 4.14
CA VAL A 95 -17.77 0.98 4.18
C VAL A 95 -16.66 0.98 5.23
N ALA A 96 -15.89 2.07 5.33
CA ALA A 96 -14.80 2.17 6.30
C ALA A 96 -15.32 2.17 7.74
N MET A 97 -16.38 2.95 8.02
CA MET A 97 -17.01 3.03 9.34
C MET A 97 -17.63 1.70 9.75
N GLN A 98 -18.22 0.94 8.83
CA GLN A 98 -18.78 -0.37 9.14
C GLN A 98 -17.71 -1.45 9.34
N ALA A 99 -16.62 -1.40 8.56
CA ALA A 99 -15.57 -2.40 8.63
C ALA A 99 -14.63 -2.22 9.83
N LEU A 100 -14.42 -0.97 10.26
CA LEU A 100 -13.37 -0.62 11.22
C LEU A 100 -13.84 0.28 12.37
N GLY A 101 -15.06 0.83 12.31
CA GLY A 101 -15.55 1.80 13.29
C GLY A 101 -14.59 2.98 13.47
N LEU A 102 -14.23 3.27 14.73
CA LEU A 102 -13.27 4.33 15.06
C LEU A 102 -11.88 4.10 14.47
N MET A 103 -11.49 2.85 14.17
CA MET A 103 -10.20 2.56 13.56
C MET A 103 -10.12 3.00 12.09
N ALA A 104 -11.24 3.32 11.44
CA ALA A 104 -11.27 3.92 10.10
C ALA A 104 -10.48 5.24 10.06
N TRP A 105 -10.64 6.07 11.09
CA TRP A 105 -9.92 7.33 11.25
C TRP A 105 -8.41 7.12 11.39
N LEU A 106 -8.02 6.20 12.26
CA LEU A 106 -6.62 5.86 12.46
C LEU A 106 -5.99 5.32 11.17
N GLY A 107 -6.71 4.45 10.45
CA GLY A 107 -6.30 3.93 9.15
C GLY A 107 -6.05 5.03 8.12
N ALA A 108 -6.99 5.97 8.00
CA ALA A 108 -6.87 7.09 7.07
C ALA A 108 -5.66 7.99 7.41
N VAL A 109 -5.42 8.31 8.69
CA VAL A 109 -4.22 9.03 9.13
C VAL A 109 -2.93 8.25 8.80
N MET A 110 -2.91 6.94 9.06
CA MET A 110 -1.75 6.10 8.74
C MET A 110 -1.45 6.07 7.24
N MET A 111 -2.46 6.07 6.38
CA MET A 111 -2.28 6.19 4.93
C MET A 111 -1.62 7.53 4.56
N VAL A 112 -2.08 8.64 5.13
CA VAL A 112 -1.48 9.97 4.91
C VAL A 112 -0.02 9.99 5.33
N LEU A 113 0.28 9.58 6.57
CA LEU A 113 1.63 9.63 7.11
C LEU A 113 2.59 8.71 6.37
N SER A 114 2.17 7.47 6.07
CA SER A 114 3.01 6.52 5.33
C SER A 114 3.25 6.96 3.89
N GLY A 115 2.23 7.53 3.23
CA GLY A 115 2.35 8.08 1.89
C GLY A 115 3.29 9.29 1.83
N LEU A 116 3.11 10.27 2.73
CA LEU A 116 3.99 11.45 2.82
C LEU A 116 5.43 11.07 3.14
N TRP A 117 5.63 10.14 4.08
CA TRP A 117 6.96 9.64 4.40
C TRP A 117 7.63 9.04 3.16
N ARG A 118 6.88 8.33 2.30
CA ARG A 118 7.39 7.76 1.06
C ARG A 118 7.76 8.80 -0.01
N VAL A 119 7.07 9.94 -0.02
CA VAL A 119 7.41 11.09 -0.90
C VAL A 119 8.75 11.71 -0.49
N VAL A 120 8.98 11.85 0.83
CA VAL A 120 10.16 12.53 1.38
C VAL A 120 11.38 11.62 1.50
N ASP A 121 11.19 10.29 1.48
CA ASP A 121 12.28 9.33 1.62
C ASP A 121 13.36 9.52 0.54
N ARG A 122 14.62 9.61 1.00
CA ARG A 122 15.81 9.77 0.15
C ARG A 122 16.28 8.44 -0.41
N GLN A 123 15.99 7.32 0.26
CA GLN A 123 16.41 5.98 -0.16
C GLN A 123 15.26 4.97 -0.10
N PRO A 124 14.26 5.11 -1.01
CA PRO A 124 13.05 4.30 -0.99
C PRO A 124 13.26 2.79 -1.08
N GLU A 125 14.30 2.32 -1.76
CA GLU A 125 14.53 0.88 -1.92
C GLU A 125 15.01 0.22 -0.63
N ALA A 126 15.95 0.83 0.09
CA ALA A 126 16.48 0.30 1.35
C ALA A 126 15.43 0.22 2.46
N SER A 127 14.37 1.03 2.36
CA SER A 127 13.33 1.13 3.37
C SER A 127 12.08 0.26 3.08
N ARG A 128 12.02 -0.35 1.90
CA ARG A 128 10.83 -1.05 1.38
C ARG A 128 10.37 -2.23 2.23
N GLN A 129 11.28 -3.11 2.64
CA GLN A 129 10.93 -4.28 3.46
C GLN A 129 10.46 -3.87 4.86
N ARG A 130 11.14 -2.91 5.49
CA ARG A 130 10.74 -2.35 6.79
C ARG A 130 9.35 -1.72 6.72
N LEU A 131 9.04 -0.98 5.65
CA LEU A 131 7.71 -0.39 5.46
C LEU A 131 6.63 -1.47 5.31
N ARG A 132 6.88 -2.54 4.54
CA ARG A 132 5.93 -3.66 4.41
C ARG A 132 5.63 -4.31 5.76
N ILE A 133 6.66 -4.60 6.54
CA ILE A 133 6.49 -5.19 7.88
C ILE A 133 5.70 -4.23 8.79
N ARG A 134 6.03 -2.94 8.78
CA ARG A 134 5.30 -1.92 9.56
C ARG A 134 3.83 -1.80 9.14
N ALA A 135 3.56 -1.83 7.83
CA ALA A 135 2.19 -1.77 7.32
C ALA A 135 1.38 -3.01 7.72
N LEU A 136 1.96 -4.21 7.62
CA LEU A 136 1.31 -5.45 8.07
C LEU A 136 1.04 -5.43 9.57
N ASN A 137 2.02 -5.01 10.38
CA ASN A 137 1.86 -4.90 11.82
C ASN A 137 0.81 -3.84 12.19
N ALA A 138 0.76 -2.72 11.47
CA ALA A 138 -0.25 -1.68 11.67
C ALA A 138 -1.66 -2.20 11.34
N LEU A 139 -1.82 -2.92 10.23
CA LEU A 139 -3.10 -3.54 9.87
C LEU A 139 -3.56 -4.56 10.91
N LEU A 140 -2.65 -5.43 11.38
CA LEU A 140 -2.95 -6.40 12.43
C LEU A 140 -3.33 -5.70 13.74
N ALA A 141 -2.55 -4.70 14.17
CA ALA A 141 -2.84 -3.93 15.38
C ALA A 141 -4.18 -3.21 15.28
N MET A 142 -4.50 -2.61 14.13
CA MET A 142 -5.79 -1.98 13.89
C MET A 142 -6.94 -2.97 13.96
N ALA A 143 -6.81 -4.16 13.36
CA ALA A 143 -7.84 -5.19 13.43
C ALA A 143 -8.08 -5.68 14.87
N LEU A 144 -7.00 -5.87 15.64
CA LEU A 144 -7.10 -6.24 17.05
C LEU A 144 -7.73 -5.13 17.91
N LEU A 145 -7.37 -3.87 17.65
CA LEU A 145 -7.96 -2.71 18.34
C LEU A 145 -9.43 -2.52 17.98
N ALA A 146 -9.81 -2.70 16.71
CA ALA A 146 -11.20 -2.67 16.28
C ALA A 146 -12.01 -3.77 17.01
N GLY A 147 -11.50 -5.00 17.02
CA GLY A 147 -12.11 -6.10 17.78
C GLY A 147 -12.24 -5.81 19.27
N ALA A 148 -11.22 -5.19 19.89
CA ALA A 148 -11.28 -4.79 21.30
C ALA A 148 -12.31 -3.67 21.55
N LEU A 149 -12.42 -2.69 20.64
CA LEU A 149 -13.41 -1.62 20.71
C LEU A 149 -14.84 -2.14 20.51
N SER A 150 -15.02 -3.21 19.75
CA SER A 150 -16.32 -3.86 19.56
C SER A 150 -16.92 -4.39 20.87
N ALA A 151 -16.08 -4.74 21.85
CA ALA A 151 -16.53 -5.19 23.16
C ALA A 151 -17.02 -4.04 24.07
N LEU A 152 -16.75 -2.78 23.70
CA LEU A 152 -17.19 -1.62 24.48
C LEU A 152 -18.62 -1.22 24.10
N PRO A 153 -19.45 -0.80 25.07
CA PRO A 153 -20.79 -0.32 24.78
C PRO A 153 -20.71 0.97 23.96
N ALA A 154 -21.40 0.97 22.81
CA ALA A 154 -21.49 2.16 21.98
C ALA A 154 -22.29 3.26 22.73
N PRO A 155 -21.81 4.51 22.74
CA PRO A 155 -22.54 5.62 23.31
C PRO A 155 -23.82 5.90 22.51
N LYS A 156 -24.83 6.50 23.15
CA LYS A 156 -26.14 6.80 22.50
C LYS A 156 -26.05 7.71 21.26
N VAL A 157 -24.97 8.47 21.12
CA VAL A 157 -24.71 9.38 19.99
C VAL A 157 -24.07 8.65 18.81
N TRP A 158 -23.70 7.36 18.98
CA TRP A 158 -23.06 6.59 17.92
C TRP A 158 -24.02 6.39 16.73
N PRO A 159 -23.60 6.74 15.50
CA PRO A 159 -24.49 6.78 14.34
C PRO A 159 -24.77 5.40 13.72
N LEU A 160 -23.95 4.39 14.02
CA LEU A 160 -24.09 3.04 13.46
C LEU A 160 -24.88 2.11 14.40
N GLY A 161 -25.59 1.15 13.81
CA GLY A 161 -26.17 0.02 14.57
C GLY A 161 -25.13 -0.97 15.09
N GLY A 162 -23.89 -0.91 14.61
CA GLY A 162 -22.75 -1.74 15.04
C GLY A 162 -21.95 -1.12 16.20
N GLY A 163 -20.96 -1.87 16.69
CA GLY A 163 -20.04 -1.43 17.76
C GLY A 163 -19.07 -0.32 17.35
N LEU A 164 -18.19 0.07 18.27
CA LEU A 164 -17.16 1.10 18.03
C LEU A 164 -16.02 0.63 17.11
N GLY A 165 -15.99 -0.65 16.77
CA GLY A 165 -14.99 -1.31 15.91
C GLY A 165 -15.51 -2.61 15.36
#